data_AF-A0A8S3J0R1-F1
#
_entry.id   AF-A0A8S3J0R1-F1
#
_cell.length_a   1.000
_cell.length_b   1.000
_cell.length_c   1.000
_cell.angle_alpha   90.00
_cell.angle_beta   90.00
_cell.angle_gamma   90.00
#
_symmetry.space_group_name_H-M   'P 1'
#
loop_
_entity.id
_entity.type
_entity.pdbx_description
1 polymer ?
#
loop_
_entity_poly.entity_id
_entity_poly.type
_entity_poly.pdbx_seq_one_letter_code
_entity_poly.pdbx_strand_id
1 'polypeptide(L)'
;RLELIDLVSSIGSYDRLYDGLFEHYLTLHFHDPKLTSINYANQWLLFYDVMNKEMYTQQNYSFWRYAPYVALVFNLLFVTHRPIQMRYPQKQLDVQNKLRTNTAAIETMLNDIVPNIRQYLNKDILVLDILPHMLEILQPRLRQTNIALFTNKELRDIQTLIDVMVTFSLSYIQQRTATGENVLVLEPYVSWKSYKRSIL
;
A
#
# COMPACT_ATOMS: atom_id res chain seq x y z
N ARG A 1 -8.55 -35.71 7.34
CA ARG A 1 -7.75 -34.70 8.11
C ARG A 1 -6.26 -34.83 7.82
N LEU A 2 -5.67 -36.03 7.90
CA LEU A 2 -4.30 -36.27 7.41
C LEU A 2 -4.18 -36.02 5.90
N GLU A 3 -5.19 -36.41 5.12
CA GLU A 3 -5.27 -36.13 3.68
C GLU A 3 -5.16 -34.63 3.31
N LEU A 4 -5.60 -33.72 4.18
CA LEU A 4 -5.48 -32.28 3.94
C LEU A 4 -4.03 -31.82 4.15
N ILE A 5 -3.34 -32.39 5.15
CA ILE A 5 -1.92 -32.11 5.37
C ILE A 5 -1.12 -32.64 4.19
N ASP A 6 -1.40 -33.85 3.72
CA ASP A 6 -0.71 -34.45 2.58
C ASP A 6 -0.96 -33.66 1.30
N LEU A 7 -2.22 -33.27 1.06
CA LEU A 7 -2.60 -32.41 -0.07
C LEU A 7 -1.88 -31.06 -0.03
N VAL A 8 -1.95 -30.35 1.11
CA VAL A 8 -1.28 -29.05 1.26
C VAL A 8 0.23 -29.23 1.11
N SER A 9 0.81 -30.29 1.68
CA SER A 9 2.25 -30.58 1.56
C SER A 9 2.66 -30.83 0.11
N SER A 10 1.81 -31.47 -0.69
CA SER A 10 2.05 -31.71 -2.13
C SER A 10 2.04 -30.43 -3.00
N ILE A 11 1.44 -29.34 -2.53
CA ILE A 11 1.38 -28.06 -3.27
C ILE A 11 2.77 -27.41 -3.31
N GLY A 12 3.58 -27.59 -2.28
CA GLY A 12 4.97 -27.11 -2.19
C GLY A 12 5.13 -25.58 -2.06
N SER A 13 4.18 -24.78 -2.54
CA SER A 13 4.14 -23.32 -2.42
C SER A 13 3.06 -22.86 -1.45
N TYR A 14 3.41 -22.67 -0.18
CA TYR A 14 2.43 -22.27 0.83
C TYR A 14 2.14 -20.77 0.86
N ASP A 15 3.03 -19.92 0.34
CA ASP A 15 2.87 -18.46 0.41
C ASP A 15 1.56 -17.99 -0.23
N ARG A 16 1.25 -18.48 -1.45
CA ARG A 16 0.01 -18.12 -2.15
C ARG A 16 -1.23 -18.66 -1.45
N LEU A 17 -1.13 -19.83 -0.82
CA LEU A 17 -2.22 -20.42 -0.07
C LEU A 17 -2.55 -19.53 1.14
N TYR A 18 -1.54 -19.11 1.88
CA TYR A 18 -1.71 -18.28 3.07
C TYR A 18 -2.11 -16.85 2.76
N ASP A 19 -1.60 -16.26 1.67
CA ASP A 19 -2.11 -14.99 1.13
C ASP A 19 -3.60 -15.09 0.80
N GLY A 20 -4.02 -16.18 0.16
CA GLY A 20 -5.42 -16.45 -0.15
C GLY A 20 -6.28 -16.62 1.10
N LEU A 21 -5.81 -17.38 2.09
CA LEU A 21 -6.49 -17.56 3.37
C LEU A 21 -6.64 -16.24 4.12
N PHE A 22 -5.57 -15.45 4.21
CA PHE A 22 -5.60 -14.13 4.85
C PHE A 22 -6.51 -13.13 4.13
N GLU A 23 -6.60 -13.20 2.80
CA GLU A 23 -7.50 -12.32 2.06
C GLU A 23 -8.99 -12.65 2.27
N HIS A 24 -9.32 -13.93 2.47
CA HIS A 24 -10.71 -14.40 2.44
C HIS A 24 -11.30 -14.79 3.81
N TYR A 25 -10.50 -15.06 4.85
CA TYR A 25 -11.03 -15.60 6.11
C TYR A 25 -12.07 -14.69 6.79
N LEU A 26 -11.95 -13.37 6.64
CA LEU A 26 -12.95 -12.41 7.16
C LEU A 26 -14.21 -12.28 6.30
N THR A 27 -14.18 -12.73 5.04
CA THR A 27 -15.35 -12.71 4.14
C THR A 27 -16.28 -13.91 4.35
N LEU A 28 -15.82 -14.89 5.12
CA LEU A 28 -16.58 -16.09 5.44
C LEU A 28 -17.74 -15.74 6.36
N HIS A 29 -18.90 -16.34 6.10
CA HIS A 29 -20.08 -16.18 6.96
C HIS A 29 -20.03 -17.21 8.09
N PHE A 30 -19.48 -16.83 9.24
CA PHE A 30 -19.47 -17.65 10.45
C PHE A 30 -19.99 -16.85 11.65
N HIS A 31 -20.52 -17.56 12.64
CA HIS A 31 -21.06 -16.95 13.86
C HIS A 31 -20.00 -17.00 14.97
N ASP A 32 -19.32 -15.89 15.21
CA ASP A 32 -18.35 -15.74 16.30
C ASP A 32 -18.55 -14.39 17.01
N PRO A 33 -19.50 -14.30 17.96
CA PRO A 33 -19.82 -13.04 18.62
C PRO A 33 -18.67 -12.51 19.50
N LYS A 34 -17.67 -13.33 19.82
CA LYS A 34 -16.53 -12.97 20.67
C LYS A 34 -15.21 -12.81 19.90
N LEU A 35 -15.22 -13.00 18.58
CA LEU A 35 -14.03 -12.96 17.70
C LEU A 35 -12.91 -13.92 18.15
N THR A 36 -13.25 -14.97 18.89
CA THR A 36 -12.28 -15.91 19.46
C THR A 36 -11.62 -16.78 18.40
N SER A 37 -12.38 -17.26 17.42
CA SER A 37 -11.89 -18.05 16.30
C SER A 37 -11.03 -17.20 15.38
N ILE A 38 -11.41 -15.94 15.16
CA ILE A 38 -10.64 -14.99 14.36
C ILE A 38 -9.29 -14.69 15.00
N ASN A 39 -9.27 -14.42 16.30
CA ASN A 39 -8.02 -14.17 17.02
C ASN A 39 -7.10 -15.40 16.97
N TYR A 40 -7.65 -16.58 17.22
CA TYR A 40 -6.86 -17.82 17.13
C TYR A 40 -6.31 -18.05 15.72
N ALA A 41 -7.11 -17.85 14.68
CA ALA A 41 -6.64 -17.90 13.29
C ALA A 41 -5.51 -16.90 13.00
N ASN A 42 -5.64 -15.67 13.50
CA ASN A 42 -4.63 -14.63 13.34
C ASN A 42 -3.32 -14.98 14.06
N GLN A 43 -3.38 -15.61 15.23
CA GLN A 43 -2.18 -16.10 15.93
C GLN A 43 -1.44 -17.16 15.11
N TRP A 44 -2.18 -18.05 14.42
CA TRP A 44 -1.56 -19.05 13.54
C TRP A 44 -0.97 -18.46 12.26
N LEU A 45 -1.55 -17.38 11.71
CA LEU A 45 -0.93 -16.62 10.63
C LEU A 45 0.33 -15.89 11.10
N LEU A 46 0.29 -15.26 12.28
CA LEU A 46 1.47 -14.63 12.87
C LEU A 46 2.60 -15.65 13.09
N PHE A 47 2.25 -16.85 13.55
CA PHE A 47 3.21 -17.94 13.68
C PHE A 47 3.85 -18.31 12.33
N TYR A 48 3.06 -18.37 11.25
CA TYR A 48 3.57 -18.58 9.90
C TYR A 48 4.53 -17.46 9.46
N ASP A 49 4.17 -16.19 9.70
CA ASP A 49 5.01 -15.05 9.33
C ASP A 49 6.34 -15.02 10.08
N VAL A 50 6.32 -15.29 11.39
CA VAL A 50 7.52 -15.37 12.21
C VAL A 50 8.41 -16.53 11.76
N MET A 51 7.82 -17.70 11.53
CA MET A 51 8.53 -18.87 11.01
C MET A 51 9.21 -18.55 9.67
N ASN A 52 8.48 -17.93 8.75
CA ASN A 52 9.01 -17.52 7.45
C ASN A 52 10.14 -16.53 7.58
N LYS A 53 9.98 -15.50 8.43
CA LYS A 53 11.02 -14.51 8.66
C LYS A 53 12.31 -15.17 9.15
N GLU A 54 12.23 -16.06 10.12
CA GLU A 54 13.40 -16.79 10.63
C GLU A 54 13.98 -17.75 9.59
N MET A 55 13.13 -18.42 8.80
CA MET A 55 13.57 -19.28 7.70
C MET A 55 14.37 -18.49 6.65
N TYR A 56 13.87 -17.33 6.20
CA TYR A 56 14.57 -16.49 5.21
C TYR A 56 15.84 -15.86 5.79
N THR A 57 15.84 -15.49 7.07
CA THR A 57 16.98 -14.84 7.72
C THR A 57 18.11 -15.85 8.01
N GLN A 58 17.77 -17.03 8.53
CA GLN A 58 18.74 -18.05 8.96
C GLN A 58 18.99 -19.14 7.90
N GLN A 59 18.22 -19.15 6.80
CA GLN A 59 18.22 -20.20 5.77
C GLN A 59 17.94 -21.61 6.34
N ASN A 60 17.24 -21.68 7.47
CA ASN A 60 16.90 -22.94 8.12
C ASN A 60 15.48 -23.40 7.76
N TYR A 61 15.40 -24.34 6.81
CA TYR A 61 14.13 -24.91 6.33
C TYR A 61 13.57 -26.02 7.21
N SER A 62 14.19 -26.32 8.35
CA SER A 62 13.71 -27.35 9.28
C SER A 62 12.29 -27.06 9.78
N PHE A 63 11.91 -25.77 9.87
CA PHE A 63 10.59 -25.35 10.31
C PHE A 63 9.51 -25.46 9.23
N TRP A 64 9.90 -25.61 7.96
CA TRP A 64 8.96 -25.64 6.83
C TRP A 64 7.98 -26.81 6.89
N ARG A 65 8.34 -27.88 7.61
CA ARG A 65 7.44 -29.01 7.92
C ARG A 65 6.19 -28.61 8.71
N TYR A 66 6.23 -27.49 9.43
CA TYR A 66 5.12 -26.99 10.24
C TYR A 66 4.17 -26.10 9.46
N ALA A 67 4.55 -25.64 8.26
CA ALA A 67 3.71 -24.82 7.40
C ALA A 67 2.31 -25.42 7.19
N PRO A 68 2.11 -26.69 6.75
CA PRO A 68 0.78 -27.21 6.42
C PRO A 68 -0.21 -27.28 7.60
N TYR A 69 0.26 -27.19 8.85
CA TYR A 69 -0.61 -27.21 10.02
C TYR A 69 -1.47 -25.95 10.14
N VAL A 70 -1.01 -24.82 9.61
CA VAL A 70 -1.79 -23.57 9.61
C VAL A 70 -3.06 -23.76 8.79
N ALA A 71 -2.95 -24.35 7.59
CA ALA A 71 -4.11 -24.67 6.74
C ALA A 71 -5.10 -25.62 7.43
N LEU A 72 -4.60 -26.59 8.22
CA LEU A 72 -5.45 -27.48 9.01
C LEU A 72 -6.26 -26.71 10.06
N VAL A 73 -5.62 -25.78 10.78
CA VAL A 73 -6.31 -24.96 11.79
C VAL A 73 -7.38 -24.09 11.14
N PHE A 74 -7.08 -23.46 10.00
CA PHE A 74 -8.04 -22.68 9.25
C PHE A 74 -9.24 -23.51 8.77
N ASN A 75 -8.99 -24.74 8.31
CA ASN A 75 -10.07 -25.66 7.98
C ASN A 75 -10.95 -25.90 9.20
N LEU A 76 -10.38 -26.23 10.37
CA LEU A 76 -11.13 -26.51 11.59
C LEU A 76 -11.97 -25.31 12.09
N LEU A 77 -11.45 -24.10 11.98
CA LEU A 77 -12.10 -22.89 12.49
C LEU A 77 -13.21 -22.37 11.58
N PHE A 78 -13.05 -22.53 10.25
CA PHE A 78 -13.89 -21.86 9.27
C PHE A 78 -14.66 -22.82 8.35
N VAL A 79 -14.85 -24.09 8.73
CA VAL A 79 -15.71 -25.02 7.99
C VAL A 79 -17.10 -24.39 7.81
N THR A 80 -17.47 -24.12 6.55
CA THR A 80 -18.78 -23.55 6.22
C THR A 80 -19.34 -24.28 5.00
N HIS A 81 -20.63 -24.62 5.04
CA HIS A 81 -21.33 -25.29 3.93
C HIS A 81 -21.77 -24.34 2.80
N ARG A 82 -21.51 -23.04 2.95
CA ARG A 82 -21.89 -22.01 1.98
C ARG A 82 -20.82 -21.89 0.89
N PRO A 83 -21.22 -21.69 -0.38
CA PRO A 83 -20.27 -21.48 -1.45
C PRO A 83 -19.51 -20.17 -1.22
N ILE A 84 -18.17 -20.26 -1.22
CA ILE A 84 -17.28 -19.12 -1.09
C ILE A 84 -16.88 -18.71 -2.51
N GLN A 85 -17.08 -17.44 -2.87
CA GLN A 85 -16.49 -16.89 -4.08
C GLN A 85 -15.00 -16.66 -3.83
N MET A 86 -14.17 -17.65 -4.15
CA MET A 86 -12.73 -17.51 -4.03
C MET A 86 -12.20 -16.65 -5.18
N ARG A 87 -11.47 -15.59 -4.83
CA ARG A 87 -10.71 -14.80 -5.79
C ARG A 87 -9.24 -15.17 -5.68
N TYR A 88 -8.51 -14.99 -6.78
CA TYR A 88 -7.06 -15.16 -6.74
C TYR A 88 -6.44 -14.10 -5.81
N PRO A 89 -5.50 -14.46 -4.91
CA PRO A 89 -4.89 -13.50 -4.00
C PRO A 89 -4.09 -12.46 -4.78
N GLN A 90 -4.60 -11.23 -4.80
CA GLN A 90 -3.96 -10.10 -5.50
C GLN A 90 -3.66 -8.95 -4.56
N LYS A 91 -4.38 -8.84 -3.44
CA LYS A 91 -4.26 -7.68 -2.54
C LYS A 91 -2.84 -7.53 -1.99
N GLN A 92 -2.21 -8.64 -1.59
CA GLN A 92 -0.86 -8.58 -1.05
C GLN A 92 0.14 -8.06 -2.08
N LEU A 93 0.11 -8.59 -3.31
CA LEU A 93 0.97 -8.14 -4.39
C LEU A 93 0.72 -6.67 -4.75
N ASP A 94 -0.54 -6.25 -4.81
CA ASP A 94 -0.90 -4.86 -5.07
C ASP A 94 -0.40 -3.90 -3.99
N VAL A 95 -0.51 -4.29 -2.72
CA VAL A 95 -0.02 -3.52 -1.57
C VAL A 95 1.50 -3.42 -1.62
N GLN A 96 2.21 -4.53 -1.84
CA GLN A 96 3.66 -4.55 -1.96
C GLN A 96 4.15 -3.68 -3.12
N ASN A 97 3.50 -3.75 -4.27
CA ASN A 97 3.82 -2.89 -5.41
C ASN A 97 3.63 -1.41 -5.08
N LYS A 98 2.51 -1.04 -4.44
CA LYS A 98 2.24 0.35 -4.02
C LYS A 98 3.24 0.85 -2.99
N LEU A 99 3.60 0.01 -2.00
CA LEU A 99 4.59 0.35 -0.99
C LEU A 99 5.97 0.57 -1.63
N ARG A 100 6.37 -0.29 -2.56
CA ARG A 100 7.64 -0.15 -3.29
C ARG A 100 7.67 1.11 -4.14
N THR A 101 6.61 1.39 -4.92
CA THR A 101 6.56 2.60 -5.75
C THR A 101 6.58 3.87 -4.89
N ASN A 102 5.81 3.90 -3.80
CA ASN A 102 5.76 5.08 -2.92
C ASN A 102 7.08 5.28 -2.16
N THR A 103 7.70 4.19 -1.69
CA THR A 103 9.01 4.27 -1.02
C THR A 103 10.08 4.78 -1.97
N ALA A 104 10.13 4.25 -3.19
CA ALA A 104 11.06 4.74 -4.22
C ALA A 104 10.83 6.23 -4.53
N ALA A 105 9.58 6.67 -4.67
CA ALA A 105 9.26 8.09 -4.90
C ALA A 105 9.72 8.99 -3.74
N ILE A 106 9.51 8.56 -2.49
CA ILE A 106 9.97 9.32 -1.32
C ILE A 106 11.50 9.37 -1.27
N GLU A 107 12.18 8.28 -1.60
CA GLU A 107 13.64 8.23 -1.65
C GLU A 107 14.21 9.12 -2.75
N THR A 108 13.60 9.17 -3.93
CA THR A 108 14.00 10.12 -4.98
C THR A 108 13.80 11.57 -4.52
N MET A 109 12.65 11.90 -3.91
CA MET A 109 12.42 13.23 -3.35
C MET A 109 13.50 13.60 -2.32
N LEU A 110 13.81 12.71 -1.37
CA LEU A 110 14.83 12.98 -0.35
C LEU A 110 16.23 13.19 -0.94
N ASN A 111 16.54 12.53 -2.06
CA ASN A 111 17.82 12.70 -2.75
C ASN A 111 17.90 14.02 -3.52
N ASP A 112 16.79 14.45 -4.11
CA ASP A 112 16.74 15.63 -4.97
C ASP A 112 16.45 16.94 -4.21
N ILE A 113 16.07 16.88 -2.93
CA ILE A 113 15.90 18.07 -2.07
C ILE A 113 17.24 18.79 -1.87
N VAL A 114 17.17 20.13 -1.83
CA VAL A 114 18.31 21.01 -1.56
C VAL A 114 19.04 20.60 -0.26
N PRO A 115 20.38 20.46 -0.27
CA PRO A 115 21.16 19.95 0.88
C PRO A 115 20.90 20.68 2.21
N ASN A 116 20.65 21.99 2.15
CA ASN A 116 20.39 22.83 3.32
C ASN A 116 19.16 22.40 4.12
N ILE A 117 18.14 21.88 3.44
CA ILE A 117 16.89 21.42 4.05
C ILE A 117 17.00 19.93 4.37
N ARG A 118 17.62 19.15 3.47
CA ARG A 118 17.79 17.70 3.59
C ARG A 118 18.38 17.26 4.94
N GLN A 119 19.32 18.01 5.51
CA GLN A 119 19.94 17.67 6.80
C GLN A 119 18.96 17.58 7.98
N TYR A 120 17.79 18.23 7.88
CA TYR A 120 16.75 18.22 8.91
C TYR A 120 15.60 17.26 8.57
N LEU A 121 15.68 16.55 7.45
CA LEU A 121 14.62 15.69 6.95
C LEU A 121 14.97 14.22 7.13
N ASN A 122 14.04 13.50 7.74
CA ASN A 122 13.97 12.05 7.67
C ASN A 122 12.73 11.64 6.86
N LYS A 123 12.71 10.42 6.35
CA LYS A 123 11.56 9.82 5.66
C LYS A 123 10.27 9.99 6.44
N ASP A 124 10.29 9.72 7.74
CA ASP A 124 9.08 9.80 8.57
C ASP A 124 8.56 11.24 8.72
N ILE A 125 9.47 12.20 8.93
CA ILE A 125 9.13 13.64 9.02
C ILE A 125 8.57 14.13 7.67
N LEU A 126 9.20 13.73 6.56
CA LEU A 126 8.72 14.09 5.23
C LEU A 126 7.30 13.55 5.02
N VAL A 127 7.04 12.28 5.35
CA VAL A 127 5.74 11.64 5.10
C VAL A 127 4.63 12.14 6.02
N LEU A 128 4.92 12.31 7.31
CA LEU A 128 3.90 12.63 8.31
C LEU A 128 3.65 14.13 8.47
N ASP A 129 4.70 14.95 8.37
CA ASP A 129 4.61 16.37 8.72
C ASP A 129 4.61 17.27 7.48
N ILE A 130 5.38 16.94 6.45
CA ILE A 130 5.61 17.87 5.32
C ILE A 130 4.70 17.56 4.13
N LEU A 131 4.66 16.32 3.67
CA LEU A 131 3.87 15.91 2.51
C LEU A 131 2.39 16.33 2.62
N PRO A 132 1.69 16.15 3.76
CA PRO A 132 0.27 16.51 3.85
C PRO A 132 0.02 18.01 3.60
N HIS A 133 0.86 18.88 4.18
CA HIS A 133 0.74 20.33 4.01
C HIS A 133 1.21 20.78 2.63
N MET A 134 2.30 20.18 2.12
CA MET A 134 2.80 20.46 0.78
C MET A 134 1.76 20.13 -0.29
N LEU A 135 1.01 19.04 -0.14
CA LEU A 135 -0.05 18.66 -1.08
C LEU A 135 -1.18 19.70 -1.18
N GLU A 136 -1.49 20.41 -0.10
CA GLU A 136 -2.47 21.50 -0.14
C GLU A 136 -1.94 22.70 -0.93
N ILE A 137 -0.64 23.00 -0.82
CA ILE A 137 0.03 24.06 -1.59
C ILE A 137 0.14 23.68 -3.07
N LEU A 138 0.43 22.39 -3.35
CA LEU A 138 0.51 21.85 -4.71
C LEU A 138 -0.82 21.86 -5.46
N GLN A 139 -1.95 21.94 -4.77
CA GLN A 139 -3.28 22.00 -5.37
C GLN A 139 -3.97 23.35 -5.09
N PRO A 140 -3.41 24.48 -5.58
CA PRO A 140 -4.03 25.78 -5.35
C PRO A 140 -5.41 25.82 -6.02
N ARG A 141 -6.38 26.41 -5.33
CA ARG A 141 -7.75 26.58 -5.85
C ARG A 141 -7.78 27.77 -6.81
N LEU A 142 -7.20 27.58 -8.00
CA LEU A 142 -7.17 28.59 -9.04
C LEU A 142 -8.47 28.55 -9.86
N ARG A 143 -9.02 29.73 -10.14
CA ARG A 143 -10.16 29.85 -11.06
C ARG A 143 -9.68 29.58 -12.49
N GLN A 144 -10.51 28.90 -13.28
CA GLN A 144 -10.27 28.68 -14.72
C GLN A 144 -10.56 29.96 -15.51
N THR A 145 -9.80 31.02 -15.28
CA THR A 145 -9.91 32.30 -15.98
C THR A 145 -8.59 32.63 -16.68
N ASN A 146 -8.63 33.61 -17.60
CA ASN A 146 -7.42 34.12 -18.22
C ASN A 146 -6.43 34.60 -17.13
N ILE A 147 -5.16 34.18 -17.25
CA ILE A 147 -4.08 34.51 -16.31
C ILE A 147 -3.95 36.04 -16.11
N ALA A 148 -4.26 36.83 -17.15
CA ALA A 148 -4.25 38.29 -17.08
C ALA A 148 -5.29 38.89 -16.10
N LEU A 149 -6.29 38.12 -15.67
CA LEU A 149 -7.34 38.54 -14.72
C LEU A 149 -7.09 38.03 -13.30
N PHE A 150 -5.97 37.36 -13.06
CA PHE A 150 -5.64 36.85 -11.73
C PHE A 150 -5.41 37.99 -10.76
N THR A 151 -5.95 37.81 -9.57
CA THR A 151 -5.71 38.72 -8.45
C THR A 151 -4.26 38.61 -7.99
N ASN A 152 -3.73 39.66 -7.36
CA ASN A 152 -2.40 39.64 -6.75
C ASN A 152 -2.22 38.50 -5.73
N LYS A 153 -3.32 37.99 -5.14
CA LYS A 153 -3.30 36.83 -4.26
C LYS A 153 -3.06 35.54 -5.03
N GLU A 154 -3.80 35.29 -6.12
CA GLU A 154 -3.64 34.11 -6.97
C GLU A 154 -2.22 34.04 -7.57
N LEU A 155 -1.64 35.19 -7.96
CA LEU A 155 -0.26 35.25 -8.44
C LEU A 155 0.76 34.88 -7.35
N ARG A 156 0.54 35.28 -6.10
CA ARG A 156 1.39 34.90 -4.97
C ARG A 156 1.25 33.41 -4.63
N ASP A 157 0.04 32.87 -4.71
CA ASP A 157 -0.20 31.44 -4.49
C ASP A 157 0.54 30.60 -5.55
N ILE A 158 0.57 31.06 -6.81
CA ILE A 158 1.35 30.44 -7.88
C ILE A 158 2.87 30.56 -7.63
N GLN A 159 3.35 31.72 -7.18
CA GLN A 159 4.77 31.86 -6.85
C GLN A 159 5.19 30.91 -5.73
N THR A 160 4.36 30.82 -4.68
CA THR A 160 4.60 29.91 -3.55
C THR A 160 4.61 28.45 -4.01
N LEU A 161 3.70 28.08 -4.92
CA LEU A 161 3.69 26.77 -5.56
C LEU A 161 5.02 26.49 -6.27
N ILE A 162 5.49 27.42 -7.10
CA ILE A 162 6.75 27.25 -7.87
C ILE A 162 7.94 27.12 -6.91
N ASP A 163 8.01 27.96 -5.87
CA ASP A 163 9.10 27.93 -4.90
C ASP A 163 9.15 26.59 -4.17
N VAL A 164 7.99 26.04 -3.78
CA VAL A 164 7.87 24.71 -3.16
C VAL A 164 8.27 23.62 -4.15
N MET A 165 7.81 23.70 -5.41
CA MET A 165 8.18 22.73 -6.44
C MET A 165 9.69 22.70 -6.68
N VAL A 166 10.35 23.86 -6.75
CA VAL A 166 11.80 23.94 -6.90
C VAL A 166 12.52 23.41 -5.67
N THR A 167 12.02 23.70 -4.47
CA THR A 167 12.65 23.28 -3.21
C THR A 167 12.64 21.76 -3.02
N PHE A 168 11.54 21.11 -3.43
CA PHE A 168 11.35 19.66 -3.32
C PHE A 168 11.60 18.90 -4.63
N SER A 169 12.17 19.58 -5.64
CA SER A 169 12.47 19.01 -6.97
C SER A 169 11.27 18.30 -7.61
N LEU A 170 10.10 18.92 -7.50
CA LEU A 170 8.83 18.43 -8.04
C LEU A 170 8.56 19.04 -9.41
N SER A 171 7.98 18.24 -10.32
CA SER A 171 7.62 18.68 -11.66
C SER A 171 6.20 18.26 -12.04
N TYR A 172 5.47 19.11 -12.76
CA TYR A 172 4.21 18.70 -13.40
C TYR A 172 4.47 18.26 -14.83
N ILE A 173 4.11 17.01 -15.12
CA ILE A 173 4.18 16.44 -16.47
C ILE A 173 2.78 16.29 -17.03
N GLN A 174 2.61 16.68 -18.28
CA GLN A 174 1.36 16.50 -19.00
C GLN A 174 1.30 15.06 -19.52
N GLN A 175 0.42 14.24 -18.93
CA GLN A 175 0.19 12.87 -19.36
C GLN A 175 -1.15 12.77 -20.08
N ARG A 176 -1.14 12.13 -21.25
CA ARG A 176 -2.36 11.87 -22.01
C ARG A 176 -3.05 10.63 -21.45
N THR A 177 -4.25 10.80 -20.93
CA THR A 177 -5.08 9.71 -20.39
C THR A 177 -5.55 8.81 -21.54
N ALA A 178 -5.88 7.55 -21.25
CA ALA A 178 -6.45 6.62 -22.24
C ALA A 178 -7.74 7.13 -22.91
N THR A 179 -8.43 8.09 -22.29
CA THR A 179 -9.62 8.80 -22.80
C THR A 179 -9.28 9.97 -23.74
N GLY A 180 -8.00 10.30 -23.92
CA GLY A 180 -7.52 11.38 -24.79
C GLY A 180 -7.34 12.74 -24.10
N GLU A 181 -7.74 12.87 -22.83
CA GLU A 181 -7.60 14.09 -22.03
C GLU A 181 -6.17 14.27 -21.50
N ASN A 182 -5.66 15.50 -21.56
CA ASN A 182 -4.35 15.85 -21.02
C ASN A 182 -4.48 16.18 -19.52
N VAL A 183 -3.94 15.31 -18.66
CA VAL A 183 -3.94 15.50 -17.20
C VAL A 183 -2.53 15.86 -16.75
N LEU A 184 -2.42 16.87 -15.87
CA LEU A 184 -1.16 17.20 -15.21
C LEU A 184 -0.93 16.23 -14.05
N VAL A 185 0.19 15.51 -14.10
CA VAL A 185 0.59 14.54 -13.07
C VAL A 185 1.88 15.05 -12.43
N LEU A 186 1.93 15.00 -11.11
CA LEU A 186 3.12 15.37 -10.34
C LEU A 186 4.16 14.25 -10.40
N GLU A 187 5.41 14.61 -10.67
CA GLU A 187 6.58 13.75 -10.52
C GLU A 187 7.49 14.25 -9.38
N PRO A 188 8.03 13.34 -8.55
CA PRO A 188 7.81 11.89 -8.57
C PRO A 188 6.39 11.48 -8.15
N TYR A 189 5.88 10.41 -8.77
CA TYR A 189 4.51 9.94 -8.54
C TYR A 189 4.38 9.31 -7.15
N VAL A 190 3.71 10.02 -6.25
CA VAL A 190 3.27 9.46 -4.96
C VAL A 190 1.82 9.00 -5.13
N SER A 191 1.44 7.77 -4.76
CA SER A 191 0.06 7.33 -4.95
C SER A 191 -0.90 8.02 -3.94
N TRP A 192 -1.31 9.27 -4.20
CA TRP A 192 -2.17 10.08 -3.32
C TRP A 192 -3.67 9.74 -3.41
N LYS A 193 -4.05 8.58 -3.99
CA LYS A 193 -5.44 8.22 -4.33
C LYS A 193 -6.43 8.20 -3.14
N SER A 194 -5.99 8.37 -1.90
CA SER A 194 -6.87 8.52 -0.73
C SER A 194 -7.40 9.93 -0.50
N TYR A 195 -6.87 10.97 -1.14
CA TYR A 195 -7.37 12.35 -1.02
C TYR A 195 -7.91 12.85 -2.38
N LYS A 196 -8.82 12.08 -2.98
CA LYS A 196 -9.72 12.63 -4.01
C LYS A 196 -10.72 13.56 -3.32
N ARG A 197 -10.34 14.82 -3.08
CA ARG A 197 -11.30 15.90 -3.31
C ARG A 197 -11.33 16.08 -4.81
N SER A 198 -12.41 15.59 -5.41
CA SER A 198 -12.80 15.87 -6.78
C SER A 198 -12.57 17.35 -7.10
N ILE A 199 -11.54 17.64 -7.88
CA ILE A 199 -11.49 18.84 -8.71
C ILE A 199 -11.76 18.35 -10.13
N LEU A 200 -13.05 18.17 -10.39
CA LEU A 200 -13.72 18.54 -11.63
C LEU A 200 -14.99 19.26 -11.20
#